data_AF-A0A961RX36-F1
#
_entry.id   AF-A0A961RX36-F1
#
_cell.length_a   1.000
_cell.length_b   1.000
_cell.length_c   1.000
_cell.angle_alpha   90.00
_cell.angle_beta   90.00
_cell.angle_gamma   90.00
#
_symmetry.space_group_name_H-M   'P 1'
#
loop_
_entity.id
_entity.type
_entity.pdbx_description
1 polymer ?
#
loop_
_entity_poly.entity_id
_entity_poly.type
_entity_poly.pdbx_seq_one_letter_code
_entity_poly.pdbx_strand_id
1 'polypeptide(L)' 'FSVDWWNTLHQPASVSRLGRPAMDTAFLYPLLMMALAYTLLFVTLHLMNMRNEILRRRVRSMRMMAARENEAA' A
#
# COMPACT_ATOMS: atom_id res chain seq x y z
N PHE A 1 4.03 -42.81 -16.63
CA PHE A 1 3.77 -41.37 -16.43
C PHE A 1 5.01 -40.76 -15.79
N SER A 2 5.74 -39.93 -16.53
CA SER A 2 6.87 -39.16 -16.01
C SER A 2 6.32 -37.89 -15.35
N VAL A 3 6.82 -37.54 -14.16
CA VAL A 3 6.47 -36.27 -13.50
C VAL A 3 7.41 -35.21 -14.06
N ASP A 4 6.88 -34.28 -14.85
CA ASP A 4 7.62 -33.14 -15.38
C ASP A 4 7.82 -32.07 -14.27
N TRP A 5 8.70 -32.37 -13.31
CA TRP A 5 8.97 -31.55 -12.12
C TRP A 5 9.72 -30.24 -12.42
N TRP A 6 10.39 -30.15 -13.56
CA TRP A 6 11.20 -28.98 -13.94
C TRP A 6 10.35 -27.79 -14.45
N ASN A 7 9.16 -28.06 -15.02
CA ASN A 7 8.27 -27.01 -15.57
C ASN A 7 7.27 -26.44 -14.54
N THR A 8 7.19 -26.98 -13.33
CA THR A 8 6.17 -26.63 -12.32
C THR A 8 6.69 -25.73 -11.19
N LEU A 9 8.00 -25.74 -10.91
CA LEU A 9 8.57 -24.94 -9.82
C LEU A 9 8.71 -23.45 -10.16
N HIS A 10 9.07 -23.14 -11.40
CA HIS A 10 9.05 -21.78 -11.92
C HIS A 10 7.86 -21.62 -12.85
N GLN A 11 6.68 -21.39 -12.25
CA GLN A 11 5.57 -20.90 -13.06
C GLN A 11 5.99 -19.57 -13.69
N PRO A 12 6.06 -19.46 -15.03
CA PRO A 12 6.36 -18.20 -15.70
C PRO A 12 5.28 -17.18 -15.36
N ALA A 13 5.61 -15.89 -15.44
CA ALA A 13 4.68 -14.81 -15.12
C ALA A 13 3.29 -15.05 -15.73
N SER A 14 2.29 -15.21 -14.87
CA SER A 14 0.92 -15.61 -15.24
C SER A 14 -0.04 -14.42 -15.35
N VAL A 15 0.31 -13.30 -14.69
CA VAL A 15 -0.49 -12.07 -14.65
C VAL A 15 -0.05 -11.07 -15.73
N SER A 16 1.26 -10.98 -16.06
CA SER A 16 1.81 -9.92 -16.91
C SER A 16 2.50 -10.43 -18.19
N ARG A 17 1.86 -11.35 -18.93
CA ARG A 17 2.31 -11.65 -20.30
C ARG A 17 1.90 -10.50 -21.23
N LEU A 18 2.79 -10.08 -22.14
CA LEU A 18 2.42 -9.20 -23.25
C LEU A 18 1.37 -9.92 -24.10
N GLY A 19 0.09 -9.70 -23.80
CA GLY A 19 -1.04 -10.41 -24.41
C GLY A 19 -2.08 -10.85 -23.38
N ARG A 20 -2.63 -12.05 -23.53
CA ARG A 20 -3.65 -12.59 -22.63
C ARG A 20 -3.00 -13.08 -21.33
N PRO A 21 -3.56 -12.75 -20.14
CA PRO A 21 -3.17 -13.40 -18.89
C PRO A 21 -3.21 -14.91 -19.06
N ALA A 22 -2.20 -15.62 -18.58
CA ALA A 22 -2.20 -17.08 -18.57
C ALA A 22 -3.11 -17.64 -17.47
N MET A 23 -3.55 -16.79 -16.54
CA MET A 23 -4.44 -17.10 -15.43
C MET A 23 -5.91 -17.07 -15.87
N ASP A 24 -6.68 -18.06 -15.43
CA ASP A 24 -8.14 -18.10 -15.64
C ASP A 24 -8.82 -16.88 -14.98
N THR A 25 -9.87 -16.36 -15.63
CA THR A 25 -10.61 -15.18 -15.16
C THR A 25 -11.24 -15.39 -13.79
N ALA A 26 -11.60 -16.63 -13.43
CA ALA A 26 -12.12 -16.99 -12.11
C ALA A 26 -11.14 -16.66 -10.97
N PHE A 27 -9.83 -16.67 -11.24
CA PHE A 27 -8.79 -16.29 -10.27
C PHE A 27 -8.28 -14.88 -10.47
N LEU A 28 -8.27 -14.38 -11.71
CA LEU A 28 -7.80 -13.04 -12.03
C LEU A 28 -8.69 -11.95 -11.40
N TYR A 29 -10.01 -12.08 -11.46
CA TYR A 29 -10.91 -11.05 -10.92
C TYR A 29 -10.80 -10.87 -9.41
N PRO A 30 -10.83 -11.95 -8.59
CA PRO A 30 -10.57 -11.82 -7.15
C PRO A 30 -9.21 -11.18 -6.85
N LEU A 31 -8.17 -11.57 -7.60
CA LEU A 31 -6.83 -11.02 -7.43
C LEU A 31 -6.80 -9.51 -7.69
N LEU A 32 -7.36 -9.05 -8.80
CA LEU A 32 -7.40 -7.63 -9.17
C LEU A 32 -8.28 -6.82 -8.21
N MET A 33 -9.40 -7.38 -7.76
CA MET A 33 -10.26 -6.75 -6.76
C MET A 33 -9.53 -6.54 -5.43
N MET A 34 -8.82 -7.56 -4.94
CA MET A 34 -8.03 -7.42 -3.71
C MET A 34 -6.86 -6.47 -3.89
N ALA A 35 -6.16 -6.52 -5.03
CA ALA A 35 -5.08 -5.57 -5.33
C ALA A 35 -5.57 -4.12 -5.31
N LEU A 36 -6.74 -3.85 -5.91
CA LEU A 36 -7.36 -2.52 -5.88
C LEU A 36 -7.78 -2.13 -4.46
N ALA A 37 -8.46 -3.03 -3.73
CA ALA A 37 -8.92 -2.77 -2.37
C ALA A 37 -7.76 -2.41 -1.43
N TYR A 38 -6.67 -3.18 -1.46
CA TYR A 38 -5.49 -2.92 -0.63
C TYR A 38 -4.75 -1.65 -1.05
N THR A 39 -4.73 -1.32 -2.34
CA THR A 39 -4.14 -0.07 -2.83
C THR A 39 -4.93 1.13 -2.32
N LEU A 40 -6.26 1.09 -2.41
CA LEU A 40 -7.12 2.15 -1.87
C LEU A 40 -6.97 2.28 -0.35
N LEU A 41 -6.96 1.16 0.37
CA LEU A 41 -6.71 1.14 1.81
C LEU A 41 -5.36 1.77 2.17
N PHE A 42 -4.30 1.39 1.46
CA PHE A 42 -2.97 1.96 1.63
C PHE A 42 -2.98 3.47 1.43
N VAL A 43 -3.56 3.96 0.33
CA VAL A 43 -3.64 5.39 0.04
C VAL A 43 -4.42 6.13 1.13
N THR A 44 -5.57 5.61 1.56
CA THR A 44 -6.37 6.22 2.64
C THR A 44 -5.57 6.34 3.94
N LEU A 45 -4.94 5.24 4.38
CA LEU A 45 -4.13 5.24 5.60
C LEU A 45 -2.91 6.16 5.49
N HIS A 46 -2.28 6.22 4.31
CA HIS A 46 -1.16 7.10 4.05
C HIS A 46 -1.56 8.59 4.16
N LEU A 47 -2.68 8.98 3.54
CA LEU A 47 -3.23 10.34 3.64
C LEU A 47 -3.60 10.69 5.10
N MET A 48 -4.21 9.75 5.84
CA MET A 48 -4.52 9.93 7.26
C MET A 48 -3.26 10.13 8.10
N ASN A 49 -2.20 9.36 7.84
CA ASN A 49 -0.94 9.50 8.55
C ASN A 49 -0.27 10.85 8.27
N MET A 50 -0.29 11.32 7.02
CA MET A 50 0.20 12.65 6.66
C MET A 50 -0.58 13.75 7.37
N ARG A 51 -1.91 13.67 7.41
CA ARG A 51 -2.77 14.61 8.16
C ARG A 51 -2.40 14.63 9.64
N ASN A 52 -2.21 13.46 10.26
CA ASN A 52 -1.81 13.36 11.66
C ASN A 52 -0.43 13.98 11.90
N GLU A 53 0.52 13.79 10.97
CA GLU A 53 1.84 14.38 11.11
C GLU A 53 1.83 15.91 11.00
N ILE A 54 1.02 16.47 10.10
CA ILE A 54 0.82 17.93 10.00
C ILE A 54 0.24 18.48 11.32
N LEU A 55 -0.79 17.82 11.86
CA LEU A 55 -1.39 18.23 13.13
C LEU A 55 -0.39 18.15 14.29
N ARG A 56 0.40 17.07 14.37
CA ARG A 56 1.47 16.94 15.38
C ARG A 56 2.49 18.07 15.27
N ARG A 57 2.92 18.42 14.05
CA ARG A 57 3.85 19.56 13.82
C ARG A 57 3.25 20.88 14.29
N ARG A 58 1.97 21.14 13.99
CA ARG A 58 1.27 22.35 14.43
C ARG A 58 1.12 22.42 15.95
N VAL A 59 0.82 21.32 16.62
CA VAL A 59 0.75 21.28 18.08
C VAL A 59 2.14 21.53 18.70
N ARG A 60 3.20 20.94 18.14
CA ARG A 60 4.58 21.20 18.60
C ARG A 60 4.95 22.68 18.46
N SER A 61 4.64 23.34 17.34
CA SER A 61 4.95 24.75 17.16
C SER A 61 4.19 25.65 18.13
N MET A 62 2.89 25.41 18.35
CA MET A 62 2.09 26.18 19.33
C MET A 62 2.63 26.03 20.76
N ARG A 63 3.03 24.82 21.17
CA ARG A 63 3.62 24.59 22.49
C ARG A 63 4.96 25.31 22.68
N MET A 64 5.80 25.36 21.64
CA MET A 64 7.06 26.12 21.70
C MET A 64 6.82 27.63 21.80
N MET A 65 5.80 28.18 21.13
CA MET A 65 5.45 29.59 21.25
C MET A 65 4.93 29.92 22.65
N ALA A 66 4.01 29.12 23.20
CA ALA A 66 3.49 29.31 24.55
C ALA A 66 4.58 29.20 25.63
N ALA A 67 5.55 28.28 25.46
CA ALA A 67 6.68 28.18 26.37
C ALA A 67 7.55 29.46 26.37
N ARG A 68 7.82 30.03 25.19
CA ARG A 68 8.55 31.30 25.07
C ARG A 68 7.81 32.48 25.69
N GLU A 69 6.49 32.54 25.54
CA GLU A 69 5.67 33.57 26.17
C GLU A 69 5.71 33.47 27.69
N ASN A 70 5.63 32.25 28.25
CA ASN A 70 5.76 32.01 29.69
C ASN A 70 7.15 32.34 30.24
N GLU A 71 8.21 32.19 29.45
CA GLU A 71 9.58 32.57 29.84
C GLU A 71 9.81 34.09 29.83
N ALA A 72 9.00 34.83 29.05
CA ALA A 72 9.11 36.29 28.93
C ALA A 72 8.23 37.07 29.91
N ALA A 73 7.30 36.40 30.60
CA ALA A 73 6.40 36.97 31.61
C ALA A 73 6.98 36.83 33.03
#